data_AF-A0A1Y1KJV0-F1
#
_entry.id   AF-A0A1Y1KJV0-F1
#
_cell.length_a   1.000
_cell.length_b   1.000
_cell.length_c   1.000
_cell.angle_alpha   90.00
_cell.angle_beta   90.00
_cell.angle_gamma   90.00
#
_symmetry.space_group_name_H-M   'P 1'
#
loop_
_entity.id
_entity.type
_entity.pdbx_description
1 polymer ?
#
loop_
_entity_poly.entity_id
_entity_poly.type
_entity_poly.pdbx_seq_one_letter_code
_entity_poly.pdbx_strand_id
1 'polypeptide(L)'
;LKHKVSKDFKCATCDYETNKKCHIKQHLLVHQVSKDFKCTDCDYETKYKSALKTHLLEHNVSKDFKCADCDYGTNNTHHFKRHLLTHKVSKDFKCADCDYGTNNTHHFKRHLLT
;
A
#
# COMPACT_ATOMS: atom_id res chain seq x y z
N LEU A 1 9.32 -20.51 16.60
CA LEU A 1 10.16 -20.33 15.39
C LEU A 1 10.71 -18.90 15.36
N LYS A 2 11.94 -18.67 15.86
CA LYS A 2 12.63 -17.39 15.67
C LYS A 2 13.05 -17.29 14.20
N HIS A 3 12.31 -16.55 13.38
CA HIS A 3 12.82 -16.13 12.07
C HIS A 3 13.99 -15.17 12.34
N LYS A 4 15.21 -15.70 12.34
CA LYS A 4 16.43 -14.89 12.30
C LYS A 4 16.46 -14.25 10.91
N VAL A 5 15.79 -13.11 10.76
CA VAL A 5 15.81 -12.34 9.53
C VAL A 5 17.20 -11.75 9.41
N SER A 6 18.08 -12.48 8.72
CA SER A 6 19.39 -11.97 8.34
C SER A 6 19.18 -10.76 7.43
N LYS A 7 19.49 -9.56 7.92
CA LYS A 7 19.39 -8.33 7.13
C LYS A 7 20.66 -8.19 6.30
N ASP A 8 20.71 -8.95 5.21
CA ASP A 8 21.91 -9.09 4.38
C ASP A 8 22.13 -7.90 3.44
N PHE A 9 21.09 -7.11 3.16
CA PHE A 9 21.18 -5.98 2.24
C PHE A 9 21.00 -4.67 2.99
N LYS A 10 22.11 -3.92 3.12
CA LYS A 10 22.15 -2.60 3.75
C LYS A 10 22.32 -1.51 2.69
N CYS A 11 21.65 -0.38 2.90
CA CYS A 11 21.92 0.81 2.13
C CYS A 11 23.25 1.42 2.56
N ALA A 12 24.04 1.92 1.61
CA ALA A 12 25.31 2.58 1.90
C ALA A 12 25.16 4.03 2.34
N THR A 13 23.99 4.65 2.09
CA THR A 13 23.76 6.10 2.27
C THR A 13 22.77 6.42 3.38
N CYS A 14 22.13 5.41 4.00
CA CYS A 14 21.23 5.58 5.14
C CYS A 14 21.08 4.27 5.91
N ASP A 15 20.37 4.29 7.04
CA ASP A 15 20.19 3.14 7.92
C ASP A 15 19.17 2.10 7.42
N TYR A 16 18.70 2.21 6.17
CA TYR A 16 17.76 1.25 5.60
C TYR A 16 18.43 -0.11 5.37
N GLU A 17 17.78 -1.16 5.85
CA GLU A 17 18.24 -2.54 5.70
C GLU A 17 17.08 -3.52 5.49
N THR A 18 17.33 -4.56 4.69
CA THR A 18 16.33 -5.55 4.30
C THR A 18 16.97 -6.91 4.04
N ASN A 19 16.17 -7.97 4.16
CA ASN A 19 16.56 -9.33 3.80
C ASN A 19 16.17 -9.68 2.34
N LYS A 20 15.60 -8.74 1.59
CA LYS A 20 15.12 -8.97 0.21
C LYS A 20 15.88 -8.10 -0.79
N LYS A 21 16.56 -8.76 -1.74
CA LYS A 21 17.30 -8.09 -2.84
C LYS A 21 16.42 -7.15 -3.67
N CYS A 22 15.16 -7.51 -3.93
CA CYS A 22 14.23 -6.64 -4.67
C CYS A 22 13.92 -5.36 -3.89
N HIS A 23 13.80 -5.43 -2.56
CA HIS A 23 13.50 -4.26 -1.72
C HIS A 23 14.69 -3.31 -1.65
N ILE A 24 15.93 -3.80 -1.53
CA ILE A 24 17.10 -2.90 -1.53
C ILE A 24 17.25 -2.20 -2.88
N LYS A 25 17.06 -2.92 -4.01
CA LYS A 25 17.07 -2.31 -5.35
C LYS A 25 16.02 -1.20 -5.47
N GLN A 26 14.80 -1.45 -4.99
CA GLN A 26 13.73 -0.47 -4.99
C GLN A 26 14.04 0.73 -4.08
N HIS A 27 14.60 0.47 -2.91
CA HIS A 27 15.00 1.51 -1.95
C HIS A 27 16.07 2.44 -2.53
N LEU A 28 17.05 1.90 -3.27
CA LEU A 28 18.10 2.73 -3.86
C LEU A 28 17.57 3.82 -4.80
N LEU A 29 16.39 3.63 -5.39
CA LEU A 29 15.72 4.65 -6.19
C LEU A 29 15.39 5.91 -5.35
N VAL A 30 15.17 5.78 -4.04
CA VAL A 30 14.90 6.93 -3.16
C VAL A 30 16.05 7.93 -3.16
N HIS A 31 17.29 7.46 -3.31
CA HIS A 31 18.49 8.30 -3.36
C HIS A 31 18.75 8.95 -4.73
N GLN A 32 18.05 8.52 -5.78
CA GLN A 32 18.13 9.16 -7.09
C GLN A 32 17.27 10.42 -7.13
N VAL A 33 17.73 11.50 -7.74
CA VAL A 33 16.93 12.74 -7.86
C VAL A 33 15.83 12.58 -8.92
N SER A 34 16.05 11.76 -9.96
CA SER A 34 15.10 11.60 -11.05
C SER A 34 13.88 10.76 -10.68
N LYS A 35 12.73 11.15 -11.23
CA LYS A 35 11.52 10.33 -11.32
C LYS A 35 11.41 9.83 -12.76
N ASP A 36 11.65 8.55 -12.97
CA ASP A 36 11.81 7.99 -14.31
C ASP A 36 10.46 7.64 -14.97
N PHE A 37 9.37 7.57 -14.20
CA PHE A 37 8.05 7.19 -14.68
C PHE A 37 7.09 8.37 -14.58
N LYS A 38 6.75 8.92 -15.74
CA LYS A 38 5.84 10.07 -15.87
C LYS A 38 4.50 9.63 -16.45
N CYS A 39 3.42 10.25 -15.97
CA CYS A 39 2.12 10.14 -16.60
C CYS A 39 2.11 10.97 -17.89
N THR A 40 1.40 10.48 -18.92
CA THR A 40 1.21 11.21 -20.17
C THR A 40 0.04 12.18 -20.12
N ASP A 41 -0.86 11.99 -19.15
CA ASP A 41 -2.16 12.65 -19.09
C ASP A 41 -2.21 13.75 -18.00
N CYS A 42 -1.18 13.84 -17.14
CA CYS A 42 -1.01 14.87 -16.13
C CYS A 42 0.44 14.96 -15.63
N ASP A 43 0.72 15.90 -14.73
CA ASP A 43 2.07 16.15 -14.16
C ASP A 43 2.53 15.11 -13.12
N TYR A 44 1.82 13.99 -12.97
CA TYR A 44 2.21 12.96 -12.01
C TYR A 44 3.48 12.23 -12.44
N GLU A 45 4.45 12.18 -11.54
CA GLU A 45 5.71 11.46 -11.74
C GLU A 45 6.08 10.63 -10.52
N THR A 46 6.70 9.47 -10.75
CA THR A 46 7.13 8.54 -9.70
C THR A 46 8.41 7.79 -10.07
N LYS A 47 9.07 7.24 -9.05
CA LYS A 47 10.24 6.36 -9.20
C LYS A 47 9.86 4.90 -9.39
N TYR A 48 8.58 4.56 -9.20
CA TYR A 48 8.11 3.18 -9.20
C TYR A 48 7.12 2.92 -10.33
N LYS A 49 7.50 2.03 -11.26
CA LYS A 49 6.62 1.60 -12.37
C LYS A 49 5.25 1.10 -11.90
N SER A 50 5.20 0.37 -10.79
CA SER A 50 3.94 -0.09 -10.20
C SER A 50 3.04 1.06 -9.75
N ALA A 51 3.62 2.12 -9.18
CA ALA A 51 2.87 3.30 -8.77
C ALA A 51 2.32 4.06 -9.97
N LEU A 52 3.07 4.18 -11.06
CA LEU A 52 2.55 4.76 -12.31
C LEU A 52 1.39 3.92 -12.85
N LYS A 53 1.54 2.59 -12.91
CA LYS A 53 0.47 1.69 -13.37
C LYS A 53 -0.81 1.84 -12.54
N THR A 54 -0.69 1.97 -11.22
CA THR A 54 -1.85 2.21 -10.35
C THR A 54 -2.43 3.60 -10.55
N HIS A 55 -1.61 4.64 -10.69
CA HIS A 55 -2.07 5.99 -10.96
C HIS A 55 -2.84 6.10 -12.28
N LEU A 56 -2.40 5.43 -13.35
CA LEU A 56 -3.13 5.43 -14.63
C LEU A 56 -4.57 4.87 -14.52
N LEU A 57 -4.89 4.12 -13.45
CA LEU A 57 -6.26 3.67 -13.20
C LEU A 57 -7.20 4.82 -12.79
N GLU A 58 -6.66 5.97 -12.36
CA GLU A 58 -7.41 7.17 -11.97
C GLU A 58 -7.90 7.95 -13.20
N HIS A 59 -7.19 7.85 -14.33
CA HIS A 59 -7.60 8.45 -15.60
C HIS A 59 -8.68 7.67 -16.33
N ASN A 60 -8.97 6.44 -15.89
CA ASN A 60 -10.05 5.63 -16.45
C ASN A 60 -11.39 6.05 -15.83
N VAL A 61 -12.28 6.59 -16.67
CA VAL A 61 -13.63 7.03 -16.26
C VAL A 61 -14.52 5.83 -15.88
N SER A 62 -14.34 4.67 -16.52
CA SER A 62 -15.03 3.45 -16.13
C SER A 62 -14.52 2.98 -14.77
N LYS A 63 -15.41 2.38 -13.97
CA LYS A 63 -15.07 1.71 -12.71
C LYS A 63 -15.34 0.22 -12.86
N ASP A 64 -14.28 -0.56 -13.01
CA ASP A 64 -14.37 -2.00 -13.29
C ASP A 64 -14.84 -2.80 -12.08
N PHE A 65 -14.52 -2.36 -10.86
CA PHE A 65 -14.97 -2.97 -9.62
C PHE A 65 -16.03 -2.11 -8.96
N LYS A 66 -17.30 -2.54 -9.02
CA LYS A 66 -18.45 -1.87 -8.40
C LYS A 66 -18.95 -2.68 -7.21
N CYS A 67 -19.28 -1.99 -6.12
CA CYS A 67 -19.91 -2.61 -4.97
C CYS A 67 -21.38 -2.90 -5.29
N ALA A 68 -21.89 -4.04 -4.83
CA ALA A 68 -23.30 -4.37 -4.97
C ALA A 68 -24.17 -3.69 -3.90
N ASP A 69 -23.58 -3.35 -2.76
CA ASP A 69 -24.28 -2.87 -1.57
C ASP A 69 -24.30 -1.33 -1.44
N CYS A 70 -23.57 -0.60 -2.31
CA CYS A 70 -23.53 0.86 -2.33
C CYS A 70 -22.94 1.40 -3.65
N ASP A 71 -22.94 2.72 -3.84
CA ASP A 71 -22.44 3.40 -5.04
C ASP A 71 -20.91 3.44 -5.18
N TYR A 72 -20.17 2.75 -4.30
CA TYR A 72 -18.72 2.71 -4.38
C TYR A 72 -18.25 1.93 -5.61
N GLY A 73 -17.30 2.49 -6.35
CA GLY A 73 -16.57 1.76 -7.38
C GLY A 73 -15.17 2.31 -7.62
N THR A 74 -14.28 1.44 -8.09
CA THR A 74 -12.86 1.73 -8.34
C THR A 74 -12.30 0.81 -9.42
N ASN A 75 -11.19 1.20 -10.04
CA ASN A 75 -10.40 0.35 -10.93
C ASN A 75 -9.28 -0.41 -10.21
N ASN A 76 -9.09 -0.14 -8.91
CA ASN A 76 -8.05 -0.77 -8.11
C ASN A 76 -8.64 -1.90 -7.26
N THR A 77 -8.30 -3.15 -7.61
CA THR A 77 -8.78 -4.34 -6.89
C THR A 77 -8.41 -4.35 -5.40
N HIS A 78 -7.24 -3.82 -5.03
CA HIS A 78 -6.84 -3.74 -3.62
C HIS A 78 -7.74 -2.77 -2.85
N HIS A 79 -8.06 -1.62 -3.44
CA HIS A 79 -9.00 -0.67 -2.87
C HIS A 79 -10.41 -1.26 -2.76
N PHE A 80 -10.86 -1.97 -3.79
CA PHE A 80 -12.16 -2.64 -3.77
C PHE A 80 -12.26 -3.68 -2.65
N LYS A 81 -11.29 -4.59 -2.54
CA LYS A 81 -11.27 -5.59 -1.45
C LYS A 81 -11.26 -4.95 -0.07
N ARG A 82 -10.49 -3.86 0.11
CA ARG A 82 -10.47 -3.10 1.36
C ARG A 82 -11.81 -2.43 1.64
N HIS A 83 -12.47 -1.89 0.62
CA HIS A 83 -13.80 -1.30 0.75
C HIS A 83 -14.83 -2.35 1.20
N LEU A 84 -14.82 -3.58 0.67
CA LEU A 84 -15.75 -4.62 1.11
C LEU A 84 -15.67 -4.93 2.62
N LEU A 85 -14.56 -4.61 3.28
CA LEU A 85 -14.41 -4.75 4.73
C LEU A 85 -15.24 -3.73 5.53
N THR A 86 -15.73 -2.66 4.91
CA THR A 86 -16.60 -1.65 5.56
C THR A 86 -18.04 -2.14 5.70
N HIS A 87 -18.47 -3.08 4.86
CA HIS A 87 -19.82 -3.67 4.93
C HIS A 87 -19.92 -4.81 5.94
N LYS A 88 -18.78 -5.34 6.40
CA LYS A 88 -18.76 -6.34 7.46
C LYS A 88 -19.15 -5.73 8.80
N VAL A 89 -20.21 -6.28 9.40
CA VAL A 89 -20.68 -5.90 10.74
C VAL A 89 -19.72 -6.36 11.84
N SER A 90 -19.09 -7.54 11.69
CA SER A 90 -18.07 -8.00 12.63
C SER A 90 -16.82 -7.12 12.56
N LYS A 91 -16.05 -7.06 13.65
CA LYS A 91 -14.72 -6.45 13.69
C LYS A 91 -13.72 -7.54 14.05
N ASP A 92 -12.97 -7.99 13.04
CA ASP A 92 -12.02 -9.10 13.15
C ASP A 92 -10.78 -8.72 13.97
N PHE A 93 -10.43 -7.44 14.02
CA PHE A 93 -9.36 -6.90 14.85
C PHE A 93 -9.93 -5.99 15.94
N LYS A 94 -9.73 -6.34 17.21
CA LYS A 94 -10.20 -5.59 18.38
C LYS A 94 -9.01 -5.24 19.28
N CYS A 95 -9.00 -4.02 19.78
CA CYS A 95 -8.01 -3.60 20.78
C CYS A 95 -8.35 -4.24 22.12
N ALA A 96 -7.33 -4.63 22.87
CA ALA A 96 -7.53 -5.17 24.23
C ALA A 96 -7.72 -4.05 25.26
N ASP A 97 -7.17 -2.87 24.99
CA ASP A 97 -7.06 -1.76 25.95
C ASP A 97 -8.14 -0.68 25.74
N CYS A 98 -8.96 -0.79 24.70
CA CYS A 98 -10.09 0.11 24.45
C CYS A 98 -11.13 -0.50 23.50
N ASP A 99 -12.26 0.20 23.30
CA ASP A 99 -13.37 -0.25 22.44
C ASP A 99 -13.09 -0.15 20.92
N TYR A 100 -11.85 0.16 20.53
CA TYR A 100 -11.49 0.24 19.12
C TYR A 100 -11.53 -1.14 18.46
N GLY A 101 -12.13 -1.21 17.27
CA GLY A 101 -12.04 -2.39 16.43
C GLY A 101 -12.32 -2.10 14.96
N THR A 102 -11.75 -2.90 14.09
CA THR A 102 -11.79 -2.75 12.63
C THR A 102 -11.57 -4.09 11.92
N ASN A 103 -11.98 -4.20 10.66
CA ASN A 103 -11.62 -5.32 9.79
C ASN A 103 -10.35 -5.06 8.98
N ASN A 104 -9.78 -3.85 9.08
CA ASN A 104 -8.61 -3.45 8.32
C ASN A 104 -7.36 -3.55 9.20
N THR A 105 -6.50 -4.53 8.89
CA THR A 105 -5.24 -4.77 9.61
C THR A 105 -4.31 -3.56 9.62
N HIS A 106 -4.26 -2.78 8.53
CA HIS A 106 -3.40 -1.58 8.48
C HIS A 106 -3.89 -0.52 9.46
N HIS A 107 -5.21 -0.29 9.54
CA HIS A 107 -5.79 0.64 10.51
C HIS A 107 -5.56 0.16 11.95
N PHE A 108 -5.73 -1.15 12.19
CA PHE A 108 -5.49 -1.73 13.50
C PHE A 108 -4.04 -1.57 13.96
N LYS A 109 -3.06 -1.90 13.10
CA LYS A 109 -1.64 -1.71 13.41
C LYS A 109 -1.30 -0.25 13.69
N ARG A 110 -1.87 0.68 12.93
CA ARG A 110 -1.67 2.12 13.18
C ARG A 110 -2.24 2.53 14.54
N HIS A 111 -3.42 2.03 14.90
CA HIS A 111 -4.01 2.27 16.23
C HIS A 111 -3.16 1.68 17.36
N LEU A 112 -2.51 0.53 17.19
CA LEU A 112 -1.62 -0.01 18.22
C LEU A 112 -0.31 0.78 18.40
N LEU A 113 0.00 1.71 17.49
CA LEU A 113 1.17 2.59 17.57
C LEU A 113 0.82 3.98 18.14
N THR A 114 -0.46 4.25 18.39
CA THR A 114 -0.92 5.45 19.11
C THR A 114 -1.01 5.16 20.59
#